data_AF-A0A167PJ42-F1
#
_entry.id   AF-A0A167PJ42-F1
#
_cell.length_a   1.000
_cell.length_b   1.000
_cell.length_c   1.000
_cell.angle_alpha   90.00
_cell.angle_beta   90.00
_cell.angle_gamma   90.00
#
_symmetry.space_group_name_H-M   'P 1'
#
loop_
_entity.id
_entity.type
_entity.pdbx_description
1 polymer ?
#
loop_
_entity_poly.entity_id
_entity_poly.type
_entity_poly.pdbx_seq_one_letter_code
_entity_poly.pdbx_strand_id
1 'polypeptide(L)'
;MDGIYPTYAAFVKSFKDPQSARHKNFAKTQEAVRTDVERAFGVLQTRFAIVAGPARMRSQETLHDIMTTCIILHNMIVENGRGEKEYVGEGNGVEREVVRERYEVDTSLNGMTSLMPRSEIVLPDRSFTSFIQRYMAIQNCEQHFQLRHDLVESLWQRKGDSLIK
;
A
#
# COMPACT_ATOMS: atom_id res chain seq x y z
N MET A 1 17.94 -4.00 -0.88
CA MET A 1 16.68 -3.95 -1.65
C MET A 1 16.94 -3.44 -3.05
N ASP A 2 16.51 -4.21 -4.06
CA ASP A 2 16.88 -4.02 -5.45
C ASP A 2 16.34 -2.71 -6.02
N GLY A 3 17.17 -2.05 -6.84
CA GLY A 3 16.89 -0.76 -7.44
C GLY A 3 15.81 -0.77 -8.52
N ILE A 4 14.83 -1.69 -8.44
CA ILE A 4 13.79 -1.96 -9.44
C ILE A 4 12.78 -0.82 -9.59
N TYR A 5 12.66 0.05 -8.58
CA TYR A 5 11.78 1.22 -8.68
C TYR A 5 12.46 2.40 -9.39
N PRO A 6 11.80 2.99 -10.39
CA PRO A 6 12.26 4.21 -11.04
C PRO A 6 12.15 5.40 -10.09
N THR A 7 12.89 6.47 -10.38
CA THR A 7 12.90 7.73 -9.61
C THR A 7 11.68 8.57 -9.96
N TYR A 8 10.48 8.07 -9.62
CA TYR A 8 9.20 8.73 -9.91
C TYR A 8 8.62 9.32 -8.62
N ALA A 9 7.92 10.44 -8.73
CA ALA A 9 7.25 11.08 -7.59
C ALA A 9 6.24 10.13 -6.92
N ALA A 10 5.59 9.27 -7.71
CA ALA A 10 4.67 8.26 -7.22
C ALA A 10 5.33 7.12 -6.41
N PHE A 11 6.65 6.91 -6.57
CA PHE A 11 7.39 5.86 -5.88
C PHE A 11 8.61 6.45 -5.16
N VAL A 12 8.45 6.84 -3.90
CA VAL A 12 9.57 7.32 -3.08
C VAL A 12 10.54 6.17 -2.80
N LYS A 13 11.76 6.31 -3.30
CA LYS A 13 12.77 5.24 -3.31
C LYS A 13 13.59 5.26 -2.02
N SER A 14 13.76 4.08 -1.42
CA SER A 14 14.68 3.88 -0.28
C SER A 14 16.14 4.13 -0.69
N PHE A 15 16.99 4.46 0.29
CA PHE A 15 18.43 4.57 0.07
C PHE A 15 19.04 3.16 -0.04
N LYS A 16 19.79 2.90 -1.12
CA LYS A 16 20.50 1.62 -1.29
C LYS A 16 21.56 1.38 -0.22
N ASP A 17 22.25 2.46 0.17
CA ASP A 17 23.32 2.44 1.16
C ASP A 17 23.18 3.65 2.10
N PRO A 18 22.35 3.52 3.16
CA PRO A 18 22.09 4.62 4.08
C PRO A 18 23.27 4.84 5.04
N GLN A 19 24.04 5.90 4.78
CA GLN A 19 25.23 6.24 5.58
C GLN A 19 24.91 6.94 6.91
N SER A 20 23.94 7.86 6.91
CA SER A 20 23.57 8.64 8.11
C SER A 20 22.51 7.92 8.96
N ALA A 21 22.46 8.20 10.27
CA ALA A 21 21.41 7.68 11.15
C ALA A 21 19.99 8.06 10.69
N ARG A 22 19.83 9.25 10.10
CA ARG A 22 18.57 9.71 9.50
C ARG A 22 18.16 8.84 8.32
N HIS A 23 19.08 8.62 7.37
CA HIS A 23 18.84 7.78 6.21
C HIS A 23 18.58 6.32 6.59
N LYS A 24 19.27 5.79 7.63
CA LYS A 24 19.03 4.43 8.14
C LYS A 24 17.62 4.30 8.71
N ASN A 25 17.17 5.31 9.47
CA ASN A 25 15.82 5.34 10.00
C ASN A 25 14.76 5.36 8.89
N PHE A 26 14.94 6.27 7.92
CA PHE A 26 14.06 6.36 6.76
C PHE A 26 14.01 5.05 5.98
N ALA A 27 15.17 4.48 5.63
CA ALA A 27 15.24 3.25 4.84
C ALA A 27 14.50 2.10 5.54
N LYS A 28 14.72 1.93 6.85
CA LYS A 28 14.03 0.89 7.64
C LYS A 28 12.51 1.09 7.62
N THR A 29 12.02 2.29 7.89
CA THR A 29 10.58 2.57 7.93
C THR A 29 9.94 2.43 6.55
N GLN A 30 10.59 3.00 5.51
CA GLN A 30 10.10 2.95 4.14
C GLN A 30 10.04 1.51 3.63
N GLU A 31 11.05 0.68 3.91
CA GLU A 31 11.06 -0.72 3.47
C GLU A 31 10.03 -1.59 4.20
N ALA A 32 9.78 -1.33 5.49
CA ALA A 32 8.72 -2.02 6.24
C ALA A 32 7.34 -1.73 5.63
N VAL A 33 7.00 -0.43 5.50
CA VAL A 33 5.72 -0.01 4.90
C VAL A 33 5.58 -0.53 3.46
N ARG A 34 6.65 -0.46 2.66
CA ARG A 34 6.65 -0.96 1.29
C ARG A 34 6.37 -2.46 1.24
N THR A 35 6.99 -3.24 2.13
CA THR A 35 6.78 -4.69 2.22
C THR A 35 5.33 -5.02 2.53
N ASP A 36 4.71 -4.30 3.45
CA ASP A 36 3.30 -4.52 3.81
C ASP A 36 2.37 -4.20 2.64
N VAL A 37 2.62 -3.10 1.94
CA VAL A 37 1.87 -2.72 0.74
C VAL A 37 2.02 -3.76 -0.37
N GLU A 38 3.26 -4.20 -0.67
CA GLU A 38 3.53 -5.23 -1.68
C GLU A 38 2.83 -6.55 -1.34
N ARG A 39 2.88 -6.98 -0.08
CA ARG A 39 2.19 -8.20 0.39
C ARG A 39 0.68 -8.09 0.25
N ALA A 40 0.09 -7.02 0.76
CA ALA A 40 -1.36 -6.79 0.69
C ALA A 40 -1.83 -6.76 -0.77
N PHE A 41 -1.09 -6.06 -1.64
CA PHE A 41 -1.42 -5.99 -3.06
C PHE A 41 -1.27 -7.34 -3.76
N GLY A 42 -0.23 -8.12 -3.43
CA GLY A 42 -0.05 -9.48 -3.96
C GLY A 42 -1.20 -10.44 -3.59
N VAL A 43 -1.70 -10.35 -2.35
CA VAL A 43 -2.89 -11.10 -1.93
C VAL A 43 -4.12 -10.67 -2.74
N LEU A 44 -4.35 -9.37 -2.89
CA LEU A 44 -5.48 -8.86 -3.66
C LEU A 44 -5.40 -9.24 -5.15
N GLN A 45 -4.22 -9.18 -5.77
CA GLN A 45 -4.00 -9.59 -7.16
C GLN A 45 -4.28 -11.09 -7.37
N THR A 46 -3.85 -11.94 -6.44
CA THR A 46 -4.09 -13.39 -6.49
C THR A 46 -5.58 -13.72 -6.34
N ARG A 47 -6.29 -12.96 -5.52
CA ARG A 47 -7.73 -13.18 -5.24
C ARG A 47 -8.64 -12.58 -6.29
N PHE A 48 -8.29 -11.42 -6.83
CA PHE A 48 -9.15 -10.64 -7.72
C PHE A 48 -8.42 -10.30 -9.02
N ALA A 49 -8.73 -11.04 -10.08
CA ALA A 49 -8.13 -10.84 -11.41
C ALA A 49 -8.27 -9.40 -11.93
N ILE A 50 -9.30 -8.67 -11.50
CA ILE A 50 -9.52 -7.26 -11.85
C ILE A 50 -8.41 -6.31 -11.34
N VAL A 51 -7.70 -6.69 -10.28
CA VAL A 51 -6.59 -5.94 -9.68
C VAL A 51 -5.26 -6.26 -10.36
N ALA A 52 -5.13 -7.44 -10.97
CA ALA A 52 -3.92 -7.87 -11.68
C ALA A 52 -3.73 -7.18 -13.05
N GLY A 53 -4.83 -6.70 -13.65
CA GLY A 53 -4.79 -6.03 -14.94
C GLY A 53 -4.41 -4.55 -14.85
N PRO A 54 -3.84 -3.94 -15.92
CA PRO A 54 -3.66 -2.49 -15.99
C PRO A 54 -4.97 -1.74 -15.81
N ALA A 55 -4.89 -0.53 -15.27
CA ALA A 55 -6.00 0.41 -15.19
C ALA A 55 -6.39 0.90 -16.60
N ARG A 56 -7.08 0.07 -17.38
CA ARG A 56 -7.49 0.36 -18.77
C ARG A 56 -8.56 1.45 -18.79
N MET A 57 -8.16 2.70 -19.04
CA MET A 57 -9.04 3.85 -19.29
C MET A 57 -10.12 4.12 -18.21
N ARG A 58 -9.94 3.56 -17.01
CA ARG A 58 -10.82 3.79 -15.85
C ARG A 58 -10.54 5.17 -15.26
N SER A 59 -11.58 5.85 -14.80
CA SER A 59 -11.40 7.07 -14.00
C SER A 59 -10.75 6.71 -12.65
N GLN A 60 -10.13 7.69 -12.00
CA GLN A 60 -9.58 7.52 -10.66
C GLN A 60 -10.66 7.04 -9.66
N GLU A 61 -11.88 7.56 -9.77
CA GLU A 61 -13.04 7.14 -8.98
C GLU A 61 -13.35 5.65 -9.18
N THR A 62 -13.42 5.18 -10.43
CA THR A 62 -13.66 3.76 -10.70
C THR A 62 -12.55 2.87 -10.13
N LEU A 63 -11.29 3.30 -10.20
CA LEU A 63 -10.18 2.54 -9.60
C LEU A 63 -10.28 2.50 -8.07
N HIS A 64 -10.65 3.62 -7.46
CA HIS A 64 -10.89 3.70 -6.03
C HIS A 64 -12.02 2.76 -5.60
N ASP A 65 -13.14 2.74 -6.32
CA ASP A 65 -14.28 1.89 -6.01
C ASP A 65 -13.94 0.41 -6.17
N ILE A 66 -13.19 0.05 -7.22
CA ILE A 66 -12.70 -1.32 -7.42
C ILE A 66 -11.81 -1.74 -6.25
N MET A 67 -10.83 -0.92 -5.87
CA MET A 67 -9.91 -1.24 -4.77
C MET A 67 -10.65 -1.36 -3.44
N THR A 68 -11.54 -0.41 -3.13
CA THR A 68 -12.35 -0.41 -1.91
C THR A 68 -13.23 -1.65 -1.84
N THR A 69 -13.90 -2.00 -2.95
CA THR A 69 -14.73 -3.21 -3.04
C THR A 69 -13.89 -4.46 -2.83
N CYS A 70 -12.70 -4.57 -3.44
CA CYS A 70 -11.83 -5.73 -3.26
C CYS A 70 -11.35 -5.87 -1.81
N ILE A 71 -11.06 -4.76 -1.12
CA ILE A 71 -10.66 -4.76 0.30
C ILE A 71 -11.82 -5.22 1.18
N ILE A 72 -13.03 -4.67 0.98
CA ILE A 72 -14.23 -5.07 1.73
C ILE A 72 -14.52 -6.55 1.52
N LEU A 73 -14.55 -7.01 0.27
CA LEU A 73 -14.80 -8.42 -0.05
C LEU A 73 -13.72 -9.35 0.53
N HIS A 74 -12.45 -8.93 0.49
CA HIS A 74 -11.36 -9.68 1.13
C HIS A 74 -11.62 -9.86 2.63
N ASN A 75 -11.94 -8.76 3.31
CA ASN A 75 -12.20 -8.76 4.74
C ASN A 75 -13.42 -9.64 5.08
N MET A 76 -14.50 -9.51 4.31
CA MET A 76 -15.70 -10.35 4.48
C MET A 76 -15.39 -11.84 4.31
N ILE A 77 -14.57 -12.22 3.32
CA ILE A 77 -14.17 -13.63 3.12
C ILE A 77 -13.30 -14.13 4.26
N VAL A 78 -12.36 -13.31 4.74
CA VAL A 78 -11.48 -13.65 5.88
C VAL A 78 -12.29 -13.82 7.17
N GLU A 79 -13.26 -12.93 7.41
CA GLU A 79 -14.15 -12.99 8.58
C GLU A 79 -15.10 -14.19 8.49
N ASN A 80 -15.73 -14.45 7.35
CA ASN A 80 -16.59 -15.61 7.17
C ASN A 80 -15.81 -16.93 7.34
N GLY A 81 -14.59 -17.00 6.81
CA GLY A 81 -13.70 -18.15 6.99
C GLY A 81 -13.16 -18.34 8.41
N ARG A 82 -13.36 -17.36 9.32
CA ARG A 82 -13.06 -17.49 10.76
C ARG A 82 -14.26 -18.02 11.56
N GLY A 83 -15.48 -17.87 11.04
CA GLY A 83 -16.73 -18.33 11.66
C GLY A 83 -16.93 -19.85 11.62
N GLU A 84 -16.17 -20.58 10.82
CA GLU A 84 -16.20 -22.05 10.73
C GLU A 84 -15.07 -22.71 11.53
N LYS A 85 -14.82 -22.25 12.76
CA LYS A 85 -14.24 -23.14 13.77
C LYS A 85 -15.39 -23.88 14.44
N GLU A 86 -16.04 -24.75 13.68
CA GLU A 86 -16.83 -25.83 14.27
C GLU A 86 -15.84 -26.66 15.09
N TYR A 87 -15.99 -26.65 16.41
CA TYR A 87 -15.34 -27.64 17.27
C TYR A 87 -15.94 -28.99 16.90
N VAL A 88 -15.36 -29.67 15.92
CA VAL A 88 -15.68 -31.07 15.67
C VAL A 88 -15.15 -31.83 16.88
N GLY A 89 -16.07 -32.22 17.76
CA GLY A 89 -15.80 -33.13 18.86
C GLY A 89 -15.15 -34.41 18.32
N GLU A 90 -14.00 -34.71 18.89
CA GLU A 90 -13.28 -35.98 19.00
C GLU A 90 -13.60 -37.09 17.99
N GLY A 91 -12.60 -37.45 17.18
CA GLY A 91 -12.60 -38.71 16.43
C GLY A 91 -11.38 -38.90 15.54
N ASN A 92 -10.27 -39.33 16.12
CA ASN A 92 -9.10 -39.97 15.49
C ASN A 92 -8.13 -39.10 14.65
N GLY A 93 -7.17 -38.48 15.35
CA GLY A 93 -5.79 -38.99 15.31
C GLY A 93 -4.88 -38.70 14.11
N VAL A 94 -5.21 -37.77 13.20
CA VAL A 94 -4.20 -37.15 12.31
C VAL A 94 -4.52 -35.66 12.14
N GLU A 95 -3.90 -34.82 12.98
CA GLU A 95 -3.94 -33.37 12.81
C GLU A 95 -3.16 -32.99 11.55
N ARG A 96 -3.87 -32.75 10.45
CA ARG A 96 -3.27 -32.04 9.32
C ARG A 96 -3.36 -30.55 9.64
N GLU A 97 -2.28 -30.01 10.20
CA GLU A 97 -2.10 -28.58 10.39
C GLU A 97 -2.10 -27.90 9.01
N VAL A 98 -3.28 -27.48 8.54
CA VAL A 98 -3.37 -26.54 7.43
C VAL A 98 -3.00 -25.18 8.02
N VAL A 99 -1.70 -24.90 8.05
CA VAL A 99 -1.16 -23.57 8.34
C VAL A 99 -1.69 -22.63 7.25
N ARG A 100 -2.90 -22.10 7.44
CA ARG A 100 -3.32 -20.87 6.77
C ARG A 100 -2.44 -19.78 7.38
N GLU A 101 -1.51 -19.26 6.60
CA GLU A 101 -0.67 -18.12 6.99
C GLU A 101 -1.52 -17.07 7.68
N ARG A 102 -1.32 -16.91 8.99
CA ARG A 102 -1.93 -15.84 9.77
C ARG A 102 -1.20 -14.56 9.42
N TYR A 103 -1.84 -13.69 8.65
CA TYR A 103 -1.56 -12.27 8.72
C TYR A 103 -2.63 -11.64 9.61
N GLU A 104 -2.23 -11.34 10.85
CA GLU A 104 -2.95 -10.39 11.69
C GLU A 104 -2.77 -9.02 11.03
N VAL A 105 -3.77 -8.57 10.30
CA VAL A 105 -3.81 -7.21 9.75
C VAL A 105 -4.12 -6.28 10.91
N ASP A 106 -3.13 -5.48 11.30
CA ASP A 106 -3.30 -4.38 12.25
C ASP A 106 -4.43 -3.46 11.73
N THR A 107 -5.55 -3.48 12.43
CA THR A 107 -6.79 -2.81 12.04
C THR A 107 -6.76 -1.30 12.35
N SER A 108 -5.61 -0.78 12.77
CA SER A 108 -5.39 0.66 13.01
C SER A 108 -5.46 1.55 11.76
N LEU A 109 -5.49 0.99 10.53
CA LEU A 109 -5.60 1.79 9.30
C LEU A 109 -7.05 2.20 8.92
N ASN A 110 -8.04 1.93 9.78
CA ASN A 110 -9.42 2.37 9.58
C ASN A 110 -9.60 3.91 9.62
N GLY A 111 -8.56 4.66 10.00
CA GLY A 111 -8.57 6.13 10.03
C GLY A 111 -8.28 6.83 8.70
N MET A 112 -7.88 6.11 7.64
CA MET A 112 -7.40 6.76 6.40
C MET A 112 -8.49 7.01 5.34
N THR A 113 -9.71 6.51 5.55
CA THR A 113 -10.86 6.74 4.66
C THR A 113 -11.46 8.15 4.77
N SER A 114 -11.01 8.98 5.72
CA SER A 114 -11.63 10.29 6.01
C SER A 114 -10.84 11.53 5.58
N LEU A 115 -9.63 11.40 5.02
CA LEU A 115 -8.73 12.56 4.80
C LEU A 115 -8.50 12.98 3.35
N MET A 116 -9.12 12.33 2.36
CA MET A 116 -9.03 12.81 0.98
C MET A 116 -10.14 13.84 0.76
N PRO A 117 -9.82 15.14 0.55
CA PRO A 117 -10.84 16.11 0.21
C PRO A 117 -11.51 15.66 -1.09
N ARG A 118 -12.84 15.61 -1.10
CA ARG A 118 -13.64 15.49 -2.32
C ARG A 118 -13.51 16.79 -3.12
N SER A 119 -12.31 17.06 -3.63
CA SER A 119 -12.09 18.19 -4.52
C SER A 119 -12.99 18.01 -5.74
N GLU A 120 -13.77 19.02 -6.09
CA GLU A 120 -14.46 19.10 -7.38
C GLU A 120 -13.45 18.85 -8.51
N ILE A 121 -13.54 17.68 -9.13
CA ILE A 121 -12.65 17.29 -10.22
C ILE A 121 -13.18 17.96 -11.48
N VAL A 122 -12.45 18.96 -11.97
CA VAL A 122 -12.54 19.39 -13.37
C VAL A 122 -12.33 18.15 -14.22
N LEU A 123 -13.39 17.70 -14.92
CA LEU A 123 -13.33 16.55 -15.82
C LEU A 123 -12.18 16.76 -16.80
N PRO A 124 -11.11 15.95 -16.76
CA PRO A 124 -10.00 16.16 -17.65
C PRO A 124 -10.44 15.76 -19.06
N ASP A 125 -10.22 16.65 -20.02
CA ASP A 125 -10.29 16.34 -21.44
C ASP A 125 -9.53 15.02 -21.69
N ARG A 126 -10.19 14.03 -22.31
CA ARG A 126 -9.58 12.73 -22.68
C ARG A 126 -8.53 12.89 -23.79
N SER A 127 -8.16 14.11 -24.14
CA SER A 127 -7.05 14.44 -25.01
C SER A 127 -5.75 13.77 -24.60
N PHE A 128 -5.02 13.31 -25.62
CA PHE A 128 -3.70 12.75 -25.51
C PHE A 128 -2.72 13.68 -24.76
N THR A 129 -2.87 15.01 -24.91
CA THR A 129 -2.03 16.00 -24.22
C THR A 129 -2.18 15.94 -22.70
N SER A 130 -3.41 15.81 -22.19
CA SER A 130 -3.67 15.71 -20.75
C SER A 130 -3.17 14.39 -20.18
N PHE A 131 -3.14 13.32 -20.99
CA PHE A 131 -2.56 12.04 -20.63
C PHE A 131 -1.03 12.15 -20.51
N ILE A 132 -0.36 12.75 -21.50
CA ILE A 132 1.10 12.96 -21.48
C ILE A 132 1.51 13.84 -20.29
N GLN A 133 0.78 14.91 -19.99
CA GLN A 133 1.06 15.76 -18.84
C GLN A 133 0.95 15.01 -17.51
N ARG A 134 -0.09 14.18 -17.32
CA ARG A 134 -0.24 13.34 -16.12
C ARG A 134 0.88 12.32 -16.00
N TYR A 135 1.24 11.70 -17.11
CA TYR A 135 2.35 10.76 -17.15
C TYR A 135 3.68 11.43 -16.76
N MET A 136 3.96 12.64 -17.29
CA MET A 136 5.14 13.42 -16.91
C MET A 136 5.13 13.84 -15.44
N ALA A 137 3.97 14.22 -14.89
CA ALA A 137 3.85 14.56 -13.47
C ALA A 137 4.17 13.37 -12.56
N ILE A 138 3.65 12.18 -12.89
CA ILE A 138 3.94 10.94 -12.14
C ILE A 138 5.44 10.62 -12.16
N GLN A 139 6.10 10.86 -13.29
CA GLN A 139 7.52 10.57 -13.50
C GLN A 139 8.46 11.71 -13.09
N ASN A 140 7.94 12.75 -12.45
CA ASN A 140 8.74 13.89 -12.06
C ASN A 140 9.81 13.49 -11.02
N CYS A 141 11.06 13.46 -11.47
CA CYS A 141 12.20 13.05 -10.64
C CYS A 141 12.62 14.12 -9.63
N GLU A 142 12.37 15.39 -9.91
CA GLU A 142 12.65 16.48 -8.98
C GLU A 142 11.70 16.42 -7.78
N GLN A 143 10.40 16.26 -8.05
CA GLN A 143 9.39 16.03 -7.01
C GLN A 143 9.68 14.77 -6.20
N HIS A 144 10.21 13.72 -6.82
CA HIS A 144 10.67 12.55 -6.09
C HIS A 144 11.76 12.88 -5.06
N PHE A 145 12.80 13.62 -5.44
CA PHE A 145 13.88 13.97 -4.51
C PHE A 145 13.39 14.88 -3.39
N GLN A 146 12.54 15.85 -3.71
CA GLN A 146 11.92 16.74 -2.74
C GLN A 146 11.07 15.95 -1.73
N LEU A 147 10.14 15.14 -2.20
CA LEU A 147 9.28 14.31 -1.34
C LEU A 147 10.10 13.36 -0.47
N ARG A 148 11.17 12.76 -1.02
CA ARG A 148 12.04 11.89 -0.23
C ARG A 148 12.76 12.67 0.87
N HIS A 149 13.30 13.85 0.57
CA HIS A 149 13.94 14.70 1.55
C HIS A 149 12.97 15.08 2.69
N ASP A 150 11.75 15.50 2.34
CA ASP A 150 10.75 15.92 3.30
C ASP A 150 10.26 14.75 4.18
N LEU A 151 10.15 13.55 3.61
CA LEU A 151 9.84 12.33 4.37
C LEU A 151 10.98 11.92 5.30
N VAL A 152 12.25 12.08 4.89
CA VAL A 152 13.41 11.81 5.76
C VAL A 152 13.39 12.73 6.98
N GLU A 153 13.18 14.03 6.77
CA GLU A 153 13.18 15.00 7.86
C GLU A 153 11.97 14.82 8.78
N SER A 154 10.76 14.66 8.25
CA SER A 154 9.55 14.46 9.07
C SER A 154 9.59 13.16 9.89
N LEU A 155 10.08 12.05 9.33
CA LEU A 155 10.26 10.80 10.08
C LEU A 155 11.36 10.90 11.13
N TRP A 156 12.39 11.71 10.88
CA TRP A 156 13.45 11.96 11.85
C TRP A 156 12.95 12.78 13.03
N GLN A 157 12.22 13.87 12.77
CA GLN A 157 11.61 14.71 13.83
C GLN A 157 10.67 13.90 14.73
N ARG A 158 9.75 13.12 14.13
CA ARG A 158 8.81 12.26 14.88
C ARG A 158 9.49 11.23 15.78
N LYS A 159 10.68 10.75 15.40
CA LYS A 159 11.47 9.84 16.23
C LYS A 159 12.11 10.56 17.42
N GLY A 160 12.56 11.80 17.25
CA GLY A 160 13.05 12.64 18.34
C GLY A 160 11.97 12.90 19.39
N ASP A 161 10.75 13.20 18.96
CA ASP A 161 9.61 13.46 19.86
C ASP A 161 9.15 12.21 20.63
N SER A 162 9.36 11.01 20.06
CA SER A 162 9.04 9.74 20.72
C SER A 162 10.02 9.34 21.83
N LEU A 163 11.15 10.04 21.97
CA LEU A 163 12.17 9.81 23.01
C LEU A 163 12.10 10.81 24.18
N ILE A 164 11.14 11.75 24.15
CA ILE A 164 10.96 12.82 25.15
C ILE A 164 9.67 12.63 25.98
N LYS A 165 9.05 11.44 25.96
CA LYS A 165 7.87 11.13 26.78
C LYS A 165 8.14 10.00 27.77
#